data_AF-A0AA96TIR7-F1
#
_entry.id   AF-A0AA96TIR7-F1
#
_cell.length_a   1.000
_cell.length_b   1.000
_cell.length_c   1.000
_cell.angle_alpha   90.00
_cell.angle_beta   90.00
_cell.angle_gamma   90.00
#
_symmetry.space_group_name_H-M   'P 1'
#
loop_
_entity.id
_entity.type
_entity.pdbx_description
1 polymer ?
#
loop_
_entity_poly.entity_id
_entity_poly.type
_entity_poly.pdbx_seq_one_letter_code
_entity_poly.pdbx_strand_id
1 'polypeptide(L)'
;MEQTRSLFFLCSLASLPLTVPVAVAGEGRQPLLALAAAAVLVCSWTRRHRSRRAPVVLDAVDVLAVTAFATAASVPAVVFGIIFTSLWYRAVYGGAAQWTAYCAGVVLSPVAAVLLWPHLPGREDAAIDAGGTLGALPVIVLSMVVARHLASGQVARERARRRDAALTALSTRLLGLTDRDRIVELGWAAAAALCAATPGLRVLVVVGDGDRWRVTGSAGAFHRVPATLPG
;
A
#
# COMPACT_ATOMS: atom_id res chain seq x y z
N MET A 1 -1.80 -8.08 8.26
CA MET A 1 -1.32 -7.41 7.02
C MET A 1 -1.16 -8.38 5.86
N GLU A 2 -0.43 -9.50 6.01
CA GLU A 2 -0.14 -10.40 4.87
C GLU A 2 -1.40 -11.04 4.26
N GLN A 3 -2.34 -11.49 5.09
CA GLN A 3 -3.63 -12.04 4.64
C GLN A 3 -4.45 -11.01 3.83
N THR A 4 -4.52 -9.77 4.31
CA THR A 4 -5.19 -8.65 3.62
C THR A 4 -4.52 -8.36 2.26
N ARG A 5 -3.19 -8.39 2.20
CA ARG A 5 -2.42 -8.19 0.95
C ARG A 5 -2.66 -9.31 -0.06
N SER A 6 -2.77 -10.55 0.41
CA SER A 6 -3.07 -11.72 -0.42
C SER A 6 -4.50 -11.67 -0.97
N LEU A 7 -5.48 -11.33 -0.13
CA LEU A 7 -6.88 -11.17 -0.57
C LEU A 7 -7.03 -10.10 -1.65
N PHE A 8 -6.44 -8.90 -1.44
CA PHE A 8 -6.50 -7.86 -2.46
C PHE A 8 -5.77 -8.25 -3.76
N PHE A 9 -4.66 -9.00 -3.66
CA PHE A 9 -3.98 -9.53 -4.82
C PHE A 9 -4.86 -10.52 -5.61
N LEU A 10 -5.51 -11.46 -4.92
CA LEU A 10 -6.43 -12.42 -5.54
C LEU A 10 -7.62 -11.72 -6.19
N CYS A 11 -8.21 -10.70 -5.53
CA CYS A 11 -9.28 -9.91 -6.11
C CYS A 11 -8.84 -9.16 -7.38
N SER A 12 -7.62 -8.58 -7.40
CA SER A 12 -7.07 -7.95 -8.60
C SER A 12 -6.80 -8.96 -9.71
N LEU A 13 -6.34 -10.16 -9.38
CA LEU A 13 -6.12 -11.21 -10.38
C LEU A 13 -7.44 -11.72 -10.94
N ALA A 14 -8.48 -11.82 -10.11
CA ALA A 14 -9.81 -12.26 -10.49
C ALA A 14 -10.59 -11.22 -11.31
N SER A 15 -10.28 -9.92 -11.21
CA SER A 15 -10.94 -8.89 -12.02
C SER A 15 -10.54 -8.91 -13.49
N LEU A 16 -9.33 -9.39 -13.80
CA LEU A 16 -8.85 -9.52 -15.18
C LEU A 16 -9.68 -10.51 -16.02
N PRO A 17 -9.90 -11.78 -15.63
CA PRO A 17 -10.73 -12.69 -16.42
C PRO A 17 -12.19 -12.23 -16.54
N LEU A 18 -12.67 -11.37 -15.63
CA LEU A 18 -14.00 -10.77 -15.71
C LEU A 18 -14.07 -9.59 -16.69
N THR A 19 -12.96 -8.89 -16.96
CA THR A 19 -12.90 -7.69 -17.80
C THR A 19 -12.33 -7.94 -19.19
N VAL A 20 -11.44 -8.94 -19.33
CA VAL A 20 -10.81 -9.33 -20.59
C VAL A 20 -11.82 -9.72 -21.68
N PRO A 21 -12.90 -10.49 -21.42
CA PRO A 21 -13.86 -10.89 -22.46
C PRO A 21 -14.48 -9.71 -23.20
N VAL A 22 -14.77 -8.62 -22.48
CA VAL A 22 -15.34 -7.40 -23.07
C VAL A 22 -14.29 -6.65 -23.89
N ALA A 23 -13.03 -6.65 -23.45
CA ALA A 23 -11.94 -6.00 -24.16
C ALA A 23 -11.51 -6.74 -25.44
N VAL A 24 -11.62 -8.06 -25.49
CA VAL A 24 -11.26 -8.87 -26.67
C VAL A 24 -12.37 -8.97 -27.72
N ALA A 25 -13.55 -8.42 -27.45
CA ALA A 25 -14.65 -8.32 -28.42
C ALA A 25 -14.38 -7.30 -29.54
N GLY A 26 -13.25 -6.58 -29.51
CA GLY A 26 -12.84 -5.65 -30.55
C GLY A 26 -12.22 -6.31 -31.78
N GLU A 27 -12.15 -5.56 -32.88
CA GLU A 27 -11.65 -6.05 -34.17
C GLU A 27 -10.14 -5.78 -34.38
N GLY A 28 -9.51 -6.55 -35.27
CA GLY A 28 -8.12 -6.34 -35.68
C GLY A 28 -7.09 -6.63 -34.58
N ARG A 29 -6.19 -5.67 -34.31
CA ARG A 29 -5.05 -5.82 -33.37
C ARG A 29 -5.37 -5.43 -31.92
N GLN A 30 -6.56 -4.89 -31.68
CA GLN A 30 -7.04 -4.44 -30.37
C GLN A 30 -7.08 -5.55 -29.30
N PRO A 31 -7.53 -6.79 -29.56
CA PRO A 31 -7.52 -7.86 -28.56
C PRO A 31 -6.10 -8.25 -28.12
N LEU A 32 -5.12 -8.23 -29.04
CA LEU A 32 -3.72 -8.53 -28.70
C LEU A 32 -3.13 -7.46 -27.76
N LEU A 33 -3.45 -6.18 -28.00
CA LEU A 33 -3.03 -5.10 -27.11
C LEU A 33 -3.67 -5.20 -25.72
N ALA A 34 -4.98 -5.54 -25.65
CA ALA A 34 -5.67 -5.75 -24.38
C ALA A 34 -5.06 -6.93 -23.59
N LEU A 35 -4.76 -8.04 -24.25
CA LEU A 35 -4.12 -9.21 -23.63
C LEU A 35 -2.69 -8.90 -23.18
N ALA A 36 -1.91 -8.18 -23.99
CA ALA A 36 -0.56 -7.76 -23.61
C ALA A 36 -0.58 -6.82 -22.40
N ALA A 37 -1.49 -5.85 -22.37
CA ALA A 37 -1.67 -4.94 -21.25
C ALA A 37 -2.07 -5.70 -19.96
N ALA A 38 -3.01 -6.65 -20.07
CA ALA A 38 -3.40 -7.50 -18.95
C ALA A 38 -2.21 -8.34 -18.43
N ALA A 39 -1.41 -8.93 -19.31
CA ALA A 39 -0.22 -9.70 -18.93
C ALA A 39 0.83 -8.83 -18.21
N VAL A 40 1.05 -7.59 -18.68
CA VAL A 40 1.94 -6.63 -18.02
C VAL A 40 1.44 -6.28 -16.61
N LEU A 41 0.13 -6.06 -16.44
CA LEU A 41 -0.46 -5.81 -15.13
C LEU A 41 -0.25 -7.00 -14.17
N VAL A 42 -0.51 -8.23 -14.62
CA VAL A 42 -0.27 -9.45 -13.82
C VAL A 42 1.20 -9.55 -13.40
N CYS A 43 2.12 -9.30 -14.33
CA CYS A 43 3.55 -9.37 -14.06
C CYS A 43 3.98 -8.29 -13.04
N SER A 44 3.50 -7.06 -13.21
CA SER A 44 3.73 -5.95 -12.29
C SER A 44 3.21 -6.26 -10.89
N TRP A 45 1.96 -6.71 -10.77
CA TRP A 45 1.34 -7.05 -9.48
C TRP A 45 2.04 -8.22 -8.80
N THR A 46 2.43 -9.25 -9.55
CA THR A 46 3.15 -10.41 -9.01
C THR A 46 4.54 -10.01 -8.53
N ARG A 47 5.26 -9.18 -9.29
CA ARG A 47 6.57 -8.64 -8.89
C ARG A 47 6.45 -7.76 -7.66
N ARG A 48 5.42 -6.92 -7.56
CA ARG A 48 5.14 -6.08 -6.39
C ARG A 48 4.79 -6.93 -5.16
N HIS A 49 3.98 -7.98 -5.34
CA HIS A 49 3.61 -8.91 -4.27
C HIS A 49 4.85 -9.61 -3.70
N ARG A 50 5.71 -10.15 -4.56
CA ARG A 50 6.96 -10.84 -4.17
C ARG A 50 8.00 -9.91 -3.56
N SER A 51 8.26 -8.76 -4.19
CA SER A 51 9.30 -7.84 -3.73
C SER A 51 8.91 -7.04 -2.48
N ARG A 52 7.60 -6.98 -2.16
CA ARG A 52 7.02 -6.15 -1.09
C ARG A 52 7.42 -4.67 -1.16
N ARG A 53 7.94 -4.22 -2.30
CA ARG A 53 8.37 -2.84 -2.56
C ARG A 53 7.45 -2.22 -3.59
N ALA A 54 7.24 -0.92 -3.46
CA ALA A 54 6.50 -0.13 -4.43
C ALA A 54 7.46 0.86 -5.12
N PRO A 55 8.26 0.42 -6.10
CA PRO A 55 9.06 1.34 -6.91
C PRO A 55 8.16 2.18 -7.82
N VAL A 56 8.53 3.45 -8.04
CA VAL A 56 7.80 4.38 -8.91
C VAL A 56 7.72 3.86 -10.36
N VAL A 57 8.73 3.12 -10.82
CA VAL A 57 8.74 2.51 -12.15
C VAL A 57 7.56 1.55 -12.36
N LEU A 58 7.21 0.74 -11.35
CA LEU A 58 6.06 -0.15 -11.47
C LEU A 58 4.74 0.62 -11.45
N ASP A 59 4.67 1.76 -10.75
CA ASP A 59 3.50 2.64 -10.80
C ASP A 59 3.30 3.23 -12.20
N ALA A 60 4.38 3.65 -12.87
CA ALA A 60 4.31 4.13 -14.25
C ALA A 60 3.90 3.03 -15.23
N VAL A 61 4.44 1.81 -15.07
CA VAL A 61 4.06 0.64 -15.88
C VAL A 61 2.58 0.31 -15.71
N ASP A 62 2.07 0.34 -14.46
CA ASP A 62 0.66 0.10 -14.17
C ASP A 62 -0.24 1.13 -14.87
N VAL A 63 0.08 2.43 -14.77
CA VAL A 63 -0.68 3.52 -15.42
C VAL A 63 -0.68 3.39 -16.95
N LEU A 64 0.48 3.09 -17.54
CA LEU A 64 0.59 2.89 -18.99
C LEU A 64 -0.20 1.67 -19.45
N ALA A 65 -0.14 0.56 -18.71
CA ALA A 65 -0.88 -0.64 -19.05
C ALA A 65 -2.40 -0.45 -18.88
N VAL A 66 -2.85 0.26 -17.85
CA VAL A 66 -4.27 0.64 -17.67
C VAL A 66 -4.74 1.52 -18.82
N THR A 67 -3.94 2.51 -19.22
CA THR A 67 -4.26 3.40 -20.35
C THR A 67 -4.33 2.61 -21.66
N ALA A 68 -3.34 1.75 -21.94
CA ALA A 68 -3.32 0.90 -23.11
C ALA A 68 -4.53 -0.04 -23.16
N PHE A 69 -4.90 -0.63 -22.02
CA PHE A 69 -6.10 -1.47 -21.91
C PHE A 69 -7.39 -0.68 -22.17
N ALA A 70 -7.52 0.52 -21.60
CA ALA A 70 -8.67 1.39 -21.84
C ALA A 70 -8.81 1.79 -23.32
N THR A 71 -7.69 2.08 -23.99
CA THR A 71 -7.68 2.36 -25.43
C THR A 71 -7.89 1.13 -26.29
N ALA A 72 -7.56 -0.07 -25.82
CA ALA A 72 -7.76 -1.31 -26.57
C ALA A 72 -9.19 -1.85 -26.44
N ALA A 73 -9.85 -1.62 -25.30
CA ALA A 73 -11.20 -2.11 -25.05
C ALA A 73 -12.24 -1.49 -26.01
N SER A 74 -13.24 -2.28 -26.39
CA SER A 74 -14.42 -1.84 -27.16
C SER A 74 -15.26 -0.83 -26.38
N VAL A 75 -15.30 -0.99 -25.05
CA VAL A 75 -15.97 -0.09 -24.11
C VAL A 75 -14.95 0.42 -23.09
N PRO A 76 -14.55 1.71 -23.13
CA PRO A 76 -13.55 2.27 -22.23
C PRO A 76 -13.86 2.06 -20.73
N ALA A 77 -15.15 2.11 -20.36
CA ALA A 77 -15.60 1.97 -18.98
C ALA A 77 -15.21 0.61 -18.33
N VAL A 78 -14.89 -0.42 -19.12
CA VAL A 78 -14.46 -1.73 -18.59
C VAL A 78 -13.18 -1.62 -17.76
N VAL A 79 -12.33 -0.62 -18.06
CA VAL A 79 -11.09 -0.39 -17.32
C VAL A 79 -11.35 -0.11 -15.83
N PHE A 80 -12.53 0.37 -15.45
CA PHE A 80 -12.86 0.66 -14.06
C PHE A 80 -12.75 -0.57 -13.15
N GLY A 81 -13.08 -1.78 -13.64
CA GLY A 81 -12.89 -3.01 -12.86
C GLY A 81 -11.43 -3.24 -12.45
N ILE A 82 -10.49 -2.89 -13.34
CA ILE A 82 -9.05 -2.96 -13.09
C ILE A 82 -8.61 -1.81 -12.18
N ILE A 83 -9.08 -0.59 -12.44
CA ILE A 83 -8.76 0.59 -11.64
C ILE A 83 -9.16 0.40 -10.17
N PHE A 84 -10.40 0.00 -9.90
CA PHE A 84 -10.88 -0.20 -8.54
C PHE A 84 -10.04 -1.24 -7.81
N THR A 85 -9.82 -2.41 -8.41
CA THR A 85 -9.05 -3.48 -7.76
C THR A 85 -7.58 -3.13 -7.54
N SER A 86 -6.94 -2.47 -8.52
CA SER A 86 -5.56 -2.01 -8.40
C SER A 86 -5.39 -0.93 -7.32
N LEU A 87 -6.37 -0.04 -7.15
CA LEU A 87 -6.36 0.99 -6.10
C LEU A 87 -6.38 0.38 -4.71
N TRP A 88 -7.28 -0.56 -4.46
CA TRP A 88 -7.36 -1.26 -3.18
C TRP A 88 -6.07 -2.02 -2.86
N TYR A 89 -5.50 -2.69 -3.86
CA TYR A 89 -4.22 -3.37 -3.72
C TYR A 89 -3.09 -2.39 -3.40
N ARG A 90 -2.99 -1.28 -4.16
CA ARG A 90 -1.93 -0.28 -4.04
C ARG A 90 -2.02 0.56 -2.76
N ALA A 91 -3.21 0.73 -2.18
CA ALA A 91 -3.45 1.51 -0.96
C ALA A 91 -2.66 0.99 0.25
N VAL A 92 -2.39 -0.32 0.27
CA VAL A 92 -1.64 -1.01 1.35
C VAL A 92 -0.13 -0.79 1.22
N TYR A 93 0.34 -0.16 0.14
CA TYR A 93 1.76 0.02 -0.17
C TYR A 93 2.21 1.48 -0.21
N GLY A 94 3.45 1.74 0.20
CA GLY A 94 4.16 2.98 -0.06
C GLY A 94 3.71 4.23 0.72
N GLY A 95 4.39 5.34 0.45
CA GLY A 95 4.15 6.64 1.09
C GLY A 95 2.92 7.38 0.53
N ALA A 96 2.49 8.44 1.22
CA ALA A 96 1.32 9.24 0.82
C ALA A 96 1.51 9.94 -0.54
N ALA A 97 2.68 10.54 -0.77
CA ALA A 97 2.98 11.24 -2.02
C ALA A 97 3.01 10.29 -3.24
N GLN A 98 3.51 9.08 -3.05
CA GLN A 98 3.55 8.08 -4.11
C GLN A 98 2.15 7.53 -4.42
N TRP A 99 1.31 7.36 -3.39
CA TRP A 99 -0.09 7.01 -3.54
C TRP A 99 -0.85 8.07 -4.34
N THR A 100 -0.69 9.35 -4.02
CA THR A 100 -1.38 10.44 -4.75
C THR A 100 -0.93 10.51 -6.20
N ALA A 101 0.37 10.35 -6.49
CA ALA A 101 0.88 10.32 -7.86
C ALA A 101 0.33 9.15 -8.68
N TYR A 102 0.31 7.94 -8.10
CA TYR A 102 -0.32 6.77 -8.73
C TYR A 102 -1.80 7.00 -9.01
N CYS A 103 -2.53 7.50 -8.02
CA CYS A 103 -3.95 7.81 -8.15
C CYS A 103 -4.22 8.80 -9.28
N ALA A 104 -3.45 9.89 -9.36
CA ALA A 104 -3.58 10.86 -10.43
C ALA A 104 -3.36 10.22 -11.81
N GLY A 105 -2.33 9.39 -11.98
CA GLY A 105 -2.08 8.68 -13.23
C GLY A 105 -3.24 7.74 -13.63
N VAL A 106 -3.80 7.02 -12.65
CA VAL A 106 -4.92 6.10 -12.88
C VAL A 106 -6.22 6.85 -13.21
N VAL A 107 -6.50 8.01 -12.58
CA VAL A 107 -7.63 8.89 -12.95
C VAL A 107 -7.47 9.45 -14.36
N LEU A 108 -6.25 9.81 -14.74
CA LEU A 108 -5.97 10.37 -16.07
C LEU A 108 -6.04 9.31 -17.18
N SER A 109 -5.94 8.02 -16.86
CA SER A 109 -5.99 6.92 -17.84
C SER A 109 -7.31 6.89 -18.65
N PRO A 110 -8.51 6.87 -18.03
CA PRO A 110 -9.78 6.93 -18.77
C PRO A 110 -9.97 8.26 -19.51
N VAL A 111 -9.47 9.37 -18.95
CA VAL A 111 -9.51 10.69 -19.62
C VAL A 111 -8.66 10.65 -20.90
N ALA A 112 -7.44 10.11 -20.81
CA ALA A 112 -6.57 9.92 -21.96
C ALA A 112 -7.22 8.99 -23.00
N ALA A 113 -7.90 7.92 -22.57
CA ALA A 113 -8.59 7.02 -23.50
C ALA A 113 -9.72 7.72 -24.26
N VAL A 114 -10.51 8.57 -23.60
CA VAL A 114 -11.56 9.38 -24.25
C VAL A 114 -10.96 10.39 -25.23
N LEU A 115 -9.88 11.09 -24.84
CA LEU A 115 -9.23 12.09 -25.69
C LEU A 115 -8.50 11.49 -26.89
N LEU A 116 -7.91 10.30 -26.73
CA LEU A 116 -7.18 9.60 -27.80
C LEU A 116 -8.13 8.83 -28.74
N TRP A 117 -9.39 8.64 -28.35
CA TRP A 117 -10.38 7.87 -29.13
C TRP A 117 -10.47 8.23 -30.62
N PRO A 118 -10.59 9.52 -31.02
CA PRO A 118 -10.71 9.88 -32.44
C PRO A 118 -9.42 9.64 -33.24
N HIS A 119 -8.29 9.40 -32.57
CA HIS A 119 -7.00 9.15 -33.20
C HIS A 119 -6.64 7.65 -33.27
N LEU A 120 -7.51 6.78 -32.77
CA LEU A 120 -7.27 5.34 -32.76
C LEU A 120 -7.71 4.71 -34.09
N PRO A 121 -6.85 3.88 -34.72
CA PRO A 121 -7.16 3.25 -35.99
C PRO A 121 -8.37 2.32 -35.86
N GLY A 122 -9.35 2.50 -36.74
CA GLY A 122 -10.60 1.74 -36.76
C GLY A 122 -11.68 2.24 -35.80
N ARG A 123 -11.54 3.47 -35.26
CA ARG A 123 -12.51 4.07 -34.33
C ARG A 123 -13.00 5.47 -34.73
N GLU A 124 -12.65 5.92 -35.93
CA GLU A 124 -12.94 7.27 -36.43
C GLU A 124 -14.44 7.59 -36.45
N ASP A 125 -15.29 6.58 -36.71
CA ASP A 125 -16.76 6.73 -36.75
C ASP A 125 -17.48 6.12 -35.52
N ALA A 126 -16.74 5.57 -34.56
CA ALA A 126 -17.31 4.86 -33.42
C ALA A 126 -17.71 5.84 -32.32
N ALA A 127 -19.02 5.95 -32.05
CA ALA A 127 -19.54 6.77 -30.96
C ALA A 127 -18.97 6.30 -29.59
N ILE A 128 -18.41 7.25 -28.84
CA ILE A 128 -17.91 7.03 -27.48
C ILE A 128 -18.89 7.59 -26.44
N ASP A 129 -19.22 6.79 -25.44
CA ASP A 129 -19.92 7.29 -24.24
C ASP A 129 -18.94 7.97 -23.28
N ALA A 130 -18.54 9.19 -23.64
CA ALA A 130 -17.68 10.02 -22.80
C ALA A 130 -18.37 10.40 -21.48
N GLY A 131 -19.69 10.58 -21.49
CA GLY A 131 -20.49 10.92 -20.30
C GLY A 131 -20.47 9.81 -19.26
N GLY A 132 -20.78 8.57 -19.65
CA GLY A 132 -20.72 7.42 -18.76
C GLY A 132 -19.30 7.10 -18.28
N THR A 133 -18.29 7.29 -19.14
CA THR A 133 -16.89 7.05 -18.77
C THR A 133 -16.39 8.11 -17.78
N LEU A 134 -16.59 9.40 -18.05
CA LEU A 134 -16.11 10.48 -17.17
C LEU A 134 -16.97 10.63 -15.91
N GLY A 135 -18.24 10.25 -15.97
CA GLY A 135 -19.16 10.26 -14.83
C GLY A 135 -18.74 9.32 -13.68
N ALA A 136 -17.91 8.32 -13.95
CA ALA A 136 -17.38 7.41 -12.93
C ALA A 136 -16.16 7.97 -12.16
N LEU A 137 -15.53 9.05 -12.63
CA LEU A 137 -14.34 9.63 -11.99
C LEU A 137 -14.55 10.04 -10.52
N PRO A 138 -15.68 10.66 -10.13
CA PRO A 138 -15.94 10.96 -8.72
C PRO A 138 -15.95 9.72 -7.82
N VAL A 139 -16.47 8.59 -8.32
CA VAL A 139 -16.51 7.31 -7.59
C VAL A 139 -15.10 6.77 -7.38
N ILE A 140 -14.21 6.92 -8.36
CA ILE A 140 -12.80 6.56 -8.24
C ILE A 140 -12.12 7.41 -7.17
N VAL A 141 -12.31 8.73 -7.19
CA VAL A 141 -11.73 9.65 -6.20
C VAL A 141 -12.23 9.31 -4.79
N LEU A 142 -13.52 9.05 -4.63
CA LEU A 142 -14.07 8.61 -3.35
C LEU A 142 -13.43 7.28 -2.89
N SER A 143 -13.31 6.32 -3.79
CA SER A 143 -12.67 5.03 -3.51
C SER A 143 -11.21 5.19 -3.08
N MET A 144 -10.49 6.15 -3.66
CA MET A 144 -9.10 6.47 -3.27
C MET A 144 -9.03 6.95 -1.82
N VAL A 145 -9.91 7.87 -1.44
CA VAL A 145 -9.98 8.42 -0.07
C VAL A 145 -10.29 7.30 0.92
N VAL A 146 -11.32 6.50 0.64
CA VAL A 146 -11.75 5.39 1.50
C VAL A 146 -10.63 4.35 1.64
N ALA A 147 -10.02 3.92 0.53
CA ALA A 147 -8.94 2.93 0.54
C ALA A 147 -7.73 3.44 1.35
N ARG A 148 -7.36 4.71 1.19
CA ARG A 148 -6.24 5.31 1.95
C ARG A 148 -6.55 5.42 3.43
N HIS A 149 -7.76 5.85 3.77
CA HIS A 149 -8.19 5.96 5.17
C HIS A 149 -8.16 4.58 5.85
N LEU A 150 -8.74 3.56 5.22
CA LEU A 150 -8.73 2.20 5.74
C LEU A 150 -7.31 1.63 5.86
N ALA A 151 -6.46 1.82 4.85
CA ALA A 151 -5.07 1.37 4.91
C ALA A 151 -4.32 2.01 6.10
N SER A 152 -4.48 3.32 6.30
CA SER A 152 -3.85 4.02 7.43
C SER A 152 -4.38 3.54 8.79
N GLY A 153 -5.70 3.31 8.92
CA GLY A 153 -6.32 2.78 10.12
C GLY A 153 -5.87 1.35 10.45
N GLN A 154 -5.72 0.49 9.44
CA GLN A 154 -5.21 -0.87 9.62
C GLN A 154 -3.75 -0.86 10.11
N VAL A 155 -2.91 0.03 9.57
CA VAL A 155 -1.52 0.20 10.05
C VAL A 155 -1.51 0.67 11.51
N ALA A 156 -2.35 1.63 11.88
CA ALA A 156 -2.45 2.10 13.27
C ALA A 156 -2.89 0.99 14.22
N ARG A 157 -3.92 0.21 13.85
CA ARG A 157 -4.43 -0.92 14.64
C ARG A 157 -3.40 -2.04 14.79
N GLU A 158 -2.68 -2.37 13.74
CA GLU A 158 -1.60 -3.37 13.79
C GLU A 158 -0.50 -2.95 14.77
N ARG A 159 -0.11 -1.66 14.77
CA ARG A 159 0.87 -1.13 15.73
C ARG A 159 0.36 -1.24 17.16
N ALA A 160 -0.89 -0.83 17.42
CA ALA A 160 -1.51 -0.96 18.73
C ALA A 160 -1.54 -2.41 19.21
N ARG A 161 -1.97 -3.36 18.35
CA ARG A 161 -1.98 -4.79 18.67
C ARG A 161 -0.59 -5.35 19.01
N ARG A 162 0.46 -4.96 18.27
CA ARG A 162 1.84 -5.40 18.56
C ARG A 162 2.32 -4.86 19.90
N ARG A 163 2.01 -3.60 20.20
CA ARG A 163 2.31 -2.97 21.49
C ARG A 163 1.62 -3.71 22.62
N ASP A 164 0.32 -3.95 22.49
CA ASP A 164 -0.48 -4.60 23.53
C ASP A 164 -0.02 -6.06 23.73
N ALA A 165 0.29 -6.79 22.66
CA ALA A 165 0.85 -8.13 22.74
C ALA A 165 2.21 -8.18 23.45
N ALA A 166 3.09 -7.19 23.23
CA ALA A 166 4.36 -7.09 23.95
C ALA A 166 4.15 -6.83 25.46
N LEU A 167 3.17 -5.99 25.82
CA LEU A 167 2.82 -5.72 27.21
C LEU A 167 2.21 -6.95 27.90
N THR A 168 1.31 -7.66 27.23
CA THR A 168 0.73 -8.91 27.75
C THR A 168 1.79 -9.99 27.92
N ALA A 169 2.71 -10.15 26.96
CA ALA A 169 3.80 -11.11 27.07
C ALA A 169 4.74 -10.78 28.25
N LEU A 170 5.01 -9.49 28.48
CA LEU A 170 5.78 -9.06 29.66
C LEU A 170 5.03 -9.40 30.95
N SER A 171 3.75 -9.03 31.07
CA SER A 171 2.99 -9.27 32.29
C SER A 171 2.92 -10.76 32.63
N THR A 172 2.65 -11.62 31.63
CA THR A 172 2.65 -13.08 31.82
C THR A 172 4.01 -13.62 32.28
N ARG A 173 5.12 -13.09 31.74
CA ARG A 173 6.47 -13.55 32.11
C ARG A 173 6.91 -13.08 33.50
N LEU A 174 6.37 -11.96 33.98
CA LEU A 174 6.66 -11.44 35.32
C LEU A 174 5.87 -12.15 36.43
N LEU A 175 4.76 -12.82 36.10
CA LEU A 175 3.98 -13.58 37.08
C LEU A 175 4.82 -14.72 37.67
N GLY A 176 5.07 -14.66 38.97
CA GLY A 176 5.82 -15.68 39.70
C GLY A 176 7.35 -15.50 39.69
N LEU A 177 7.86 -14.43 39.06
CA LEU A 177 9.28 -14.06 39.18
C LEU A 177 9.52 -13.16 40.39
N THR A 178 10.46 -13.55 41.24
CA THR A 178 10.94 -12.75 42.38
C THR A 178 12.37 -12.25 42.20
N ASP A 179 13.11 -12.81 41.24
CA ASP A 179 14.47 -12.40 40.93
C ASP A 179 14.50 -11.03 40.24
N ARG A 180 15.12 -10.06 40.93
CA ARG A 180 15.24 -8.68 40.48
C ARG A 180 15.97 -8.56 39.15
N ASP A 181 17.06 -9.29 38.95
CA ASP A 181 17.89 -9.16 37.75
C ASP A 181 17.12 -9.67 36.52
N ARG A 182 16.37 -10.77 36.71
CA ARG A 182 15.52 -11.32 35.65
C ARG A 182 14.33 -10.41 35.31
N ILE A 183 13.75 -9.74 36.30
CA ILE A 183 12.70 -8.74 36.09
C ILE A 183 13.23 -7.56 35.26
N VAL A 184 14.43 -7.06 35.58
CA VAL A 184 15.07 -5.96 34.84
C VAL A 184 15.36 -6.36 33.40
N GLU A 185 15.89 -7.56 33.16
CA GLU A 185 16.17 -8.08 31.82
C GLU A 185 14.90 -8.18 30.96
N LEU A 186 13.81 -8.73 31.53
CA LEU A 186 12.51 -8.81 30.85
C LEU A 186 11.93 -7.42 30.55
N GLY A 187 12.09 -6.47 31.48
CA GLY A 187 11.71 -5.08 31.29
C GLY A 187 12.42 -4.44 30.08
N TRP A 188 13.73 -4.69 29.94
CA TRP A 188 14.50 -4.20 28.79
C TRP A 188 14.08 -4.85 27.47
N ALA A 189 13.82 -6.17 27.47
CA ALA A 189 13.33 -6.87 26.28
C ALA A 189 11.97 -6.29 25.82
N ALA A 190 11.07 -5.99 26.75
CA ALA A 190 9.80 -5.36 26.45
C ALA A 190 9.96 -3.91 25.98
N ALA A 191 10.82 -3.12 26.62
CA ALA A 191 11.12 -1.74 26.18
C ALA A 191 11.67 -1.71 24.75
N ALA A 192 12.55 -2.64 24.40
CA ALA A 192 13.05 -2.81 23.03
C ALA A 192 11.93 -3.19 22.05
N ALA A 193 11.04 -4.11 22.42
CA ALA A 193 9.90 -4.50 21.59
C ALA A 193 8.91 -3.34 21.37
N LEU A 194 8.65 -2.53 22.41
CA LEU A 194 7.80 -1.33 22.33
C LEU A 194 8.40 -0.26 21.41
N CYS A 195 9.71 -0.01 21.52
CA CYS A 195 10.42 0.93 20.65
C CYS A 195 10.44 0.44 19.19
N ALA A 196 10.58 -0.87 18.96
CA ALA A 196 10.52 -1.46 17.62
C ALA A 196 9.10 -1.37 17.01
N ALA A 197 8.05 -1.48 17.83
CA ALA A 197 6.66 -1.38 17.39
C ALA A 197 6.19 0.08 17.16
N THR A 198 6.84 1.05 17.79
CA THR A 198 6.41 2.46 17.81
C THR A 198 7.48 3.39 17.23
N PRO A 199 7.36 3.81 15.96
CA PRO A 199 8.32 4.72 15.35
C PRO A 199 8.46 6.02 16.15
N GLY A 200 9.70 6.42 16.44
CA GLY A 200 10.01 7.64 17.20
C GLY A 200 10.00 7.48 18.72
N LEU A 201 9.51 6.35 19.25
CA LEU A 201 9.63 6.05 20.68
C LEU A 201 11.07 5.68 21.02
N ARG A 202 11.59 6.29 22.08
CA ARG A 202 12.93 6.07 22.63
C ARG A 202 12.83 6.05 24.14
N VAL A 203 13.53 5.11 24.77
CA VAL A 203 13.55 4.96 26.22
C VAL A 203 14.99 5.08 26.69
N LEU A 204 15.20 5.86 27.73
CA LEU A 204 16.48 6.04 28.41
C LEU A 204 16.21 5.95 29.90
N VAL A 205 16.93 5.07 30.61
CA VAL A 205 16.83 4.97 32.06
C VAL A 205 18.07 5.57 32.67
N VAL A 206 17.86 6.50 33.60
CA VAL A 206 18.92 7.16 34.35
C VAL A 206 18.80 6.87 35.83
N VAL A 207 19.94 6.75 36.49
CA VAL A 207 20.05 6.62 37.94
C VAL A 207 20.87 7.80 38.45
N GLY A 208 20.41 8.42 39.54
CA GLY A 208 21.11 9.53 40.17
C GLY A 208 22.46 9.10 40.71
N ASP A 209 23.48 9.91 40.43
CA ASP A 209 24.89 9.73 40.83
C ASP A 209 25.44 11.08 41.31
N GLY A 210 24.93 11.54 42.45
CA GLY A 210 25.19 12.90 42.97
C GLY A 210 24.57 13.97 42.08
N ASP A 211 25.38 14.95 41.64
CA ASP A 211 24.98 16.05 40.73
C ASP A 211 24.82 15.62 39.25
N ARG A 212 24.91 14.32 38.95
CA ARG A 212 24.83 13.80 37.58
C ARG A 212 23.87 12.62 37.50
N TRP A 213 23.22 12.47 36.36
CA TRP A 213 22.38 11.31 36.06
C TRP A 213 23.15 10.34 35.18
N ARG A 214 23.42 9.13 35.67
CA ARG A 214 24.10 8.08 34.91
C ARG A 214 23.08 7.28 34.09
N VAL A 215 23.32 7.12 32.79
CA VAL A 215 22.47 6.28 31.94
C VAL A 215 22.79 4.81 32.21
N THR A 216 21.79 4.05 32.66
CA THR A 216 21.91 2.61 32.97
C THR A 216 21.44 1.72 31.83
N GLY A 217 20.64 2.27 30.90
CA GLY A 217 20.30 1.59 29.67
C GLY A 217 19.48 2.45 28.72
N SER A 218 19.32 1.96 27.50
CA SER A 218 18.56 2.63 26.45
C SER A 218 17.88 1.62 25.52
N ALA A 219 16.69 1.95 25.02
CA ALA A 219 15.99 1.19 23.99
C ALA A 219 15.47 2.12 22.89
N GLY A 220 15.55 1.67 21.64
CA GLY A 220 15.21 2.46 20.45
C GLY A 220 16.42 3.09 19.76
N ALA A 221 16.20 3.71 18.61
CA ALA A 221 17.27 4.21 17.75
C ALA A 221 17.74 5.61 18.20
N PHE A 222 18.76 5.67 19.07
CA PHE A 222 19.49 6.88 19.42
C PHE A 222 20.67 7.11 18.47
N HIS A 223 20.94 8.37 18.10
CA HIS A 223 22.13 8.72 17.31
C HIS A 223 23.42 8.62 18.13
N ARG A 224 23.34 9.00 19.40
CA ARG A 224 24.39 8.78 20.40
C ARG A 224 23.69 8.66 21.75
N VAL A 225 23.98 7.59 22.49
CA VAL A 225 23.47 7.43 23.85
C VAL A 225 24.46 8.14 24.77
N PRO A 226 24.10 9.26 25.42
CA PRO A 226 24.99 9.92 26.36
C PRO A 226 25.22 9.00 27.56
N ALA A 227 26.44 8.94 28.07
CA ALA A 227 26.75 8.14 29.27
C ALA A 227 26.22 8.81 30.56
N THR A 228 26.11 10.14 30.55
CA THR A 228 25.65 10.96 31.68
C THR A 228 24.82 12.14 31.18
N LEU A 229 23.80 12.53 31.94
CA LEU A 229 23.05 13.78 31.75
C LEU A 229 23.34 14.75 32.90
N PRO A 230 23.37 16.08 32.64
CA PRO A 230 23.50 17.08 33.70
C PRO A 230 22.27 17.02 34.63
N GLY A 231 22.53 17.17 35.94
CA GLY A 231 21.52 17.24 37.00
C GLY A 231 20.77 18.56 37.05
#